data_AF-A0A0R3QD97-F1
#
_entry.id   AF-A0A0R3QD97-F1
#
_cell.length_a   1.000
_cell.length_b   1.000
_cell.length_c   1.000
_cell.angle_alpha   90.00
_cell.angle_beta   90.00
_cell.angle_gamma   90.00
#
_symmetry.space_group_name_H-M   'P 1'
#
loop_
_entity.id
_entity.type
_entity.pdbx_description
1 polymer ?
#
loop_
_entity_poly.entity_id
_entity_poly.type
_entity_poly.pdbx_seq_one_letter_code
_entity_poly.pdbx_strand_id
1 'polypeptide(L)' 'MDAVVDVTSKGAVTIIGGGDTATCCKKWKTGDKVSHVSTGGGASLELLEGKVLPGVDALSPA' A
#
# COMPACT_ATOMS: atom_id res chain seq x y z
N MET A 1 0.01 -11.11 8.66
CA MET A 1 0.32 -11.16 7.22
C MET A 1 -0.34 -12.35 6.54
N ASP A 2 -0.38 -13.51 7.19
CA ASP A 2 -0.90 -14.76 6.61
C ASP A 2 -2.27 -14.65 5.95
N ALA A 3 -3.26 -14.04 6.62
CA ALA A 3 -4.60 -13.84 6.03
C ALA A 3 -4.57 -12.96 4.77
N VAL A 4 -3.75 -11.90 4.77
CA VAL A 4 -3.58 -11.00 3.62
C VAL A 4 -2.93 -11.75 2.46
N VAL A 5 -1.90 -12.55 2.74
CA VAL A 5 -1.22 -13.39 1.73
C VAL A 5 -2.17 -14.44 1.16
N ASP A 6 -2.99 -15.08 2.00
CA ASP A 6 -3.98 -16.08 1.57
C ASP A 6 -5.05 -15.48 0.65
N VAL A 7 -5.60 -14.31 0.97
CA VAL A 7 -6.57 -13.67 0.05
C VAL A 7 -5.90 -13.18 -1.23
N THR A 8 -4.63 -12.75 -1.16
CA THR A 8 -3.86 -12.37 -2.36
C THR A 8 -3.68 -13.56 -3.30
N SER A 9 -3.31 -14.72 -2.76
CA SER A 9 -3.11 -15.94 -3.56
C SER A 9 -4.41 -16.45 -4.18
N LYS A 10 -5.56 -16.11 -3.57
CA LYS A 10 -6.91 -16.36 -4.10
C LYS A 10 -7.37 -15.32 -5.14
N GLY A 11 -6.51 -14.37 -5.52
CA GLY A 11 -6.75 -13.41 -6.59
C GLY A 11 -7.25 -12.04 -6.13
N ALA A 12 -7.35 -11.78 -4.83
CA ALA A 12 -7.65 -10.43 -4.35
C ALA A 12 -6.45 -9.51 -4.57
N VAL A 13 -6.70 -8.27 -5.01
CA VAL A 13 -5.67 -7.23 -5.02
C VAL A 13 -5.46 -6.74 -3.59
N THR A 14 -4.24 -6.86 -3.08
CA THR A 14 -3.90 -6.42 -1.73
C THR A 14 -2.88 -5.29 -1.77
N ILE A 15 -3.26 -4.16 -1.17
CA ILE A 15 -2.40 -3.00 -1.01
C ILE A 15 -2.19 -2.82 0.49
N ILE A 16 -0.95 -2.90 0.93
CA ILE A 16 -0.56 -2.60 2.31
C ILE A 16 0.20 -1.28 2.34
N GLY A 17 0.08 -0.52 3.43
CA GLY A 17 0.76 0.76 3.57
C GLY A 17 0.93 1.16 5.03
N GLY A 18 1.84 2.10 5.26
CA GLY A 18 2.27 2.54 6.59
C GLY A 18 3.59 1.88 7.03
N GLY A 19 4.42 2.62 7.76
CA GLY A 19 5.77 2.19 8.14
C GLY A 19 5.80 0.90 8.96
N ASP A 20 4.85 0.76 9.89
CA ASP A 20 4.73 -0.45 10.72
C ASP A 20 4.29 -1.66 9.90
N THR A 21 3.31 -1.49 9.01
CA THR A 21 2.82 -2.55 8.12
C THR A 21 3.90 -2.98 7.12
N ALA A 22 4.66 -2.05 6.55
CA ALA A 22 5.79 -2.35 5.68
C ALA A 22 6.92 -3.08 6.43
N THR A 23 7.19 -2.68 7.68
CA THR A 23 8.18 -3.35 8.54
C THR A 23 7.75 -4.78 8.90
N CYS A 24 6.47 -4.97 9.21
CA CYS A 24 5.86 -6.29 9.39
C CYS A 24 6.06 -7.14 8.12
N CYS A 25 5.66 -6.63 6.96
CA CYS A 25 5.81 -7.33 5.69
C CYS A 25 7.25 -7.82 5.43
N LYS A 26 8.25 -6.98 5.74
CA LYS A 26 9.68 -7.31 5.62
C LYS A 26 10.12 -8.38 6.64
N LYS A 27 9.74 -8.25 7.92
CA LYS A 27 10.06 -9.21 8.99
C LYS A 27 9.55 -10.62 8.66
N TRP A 28 8.34 -10.71 8.12
CA TRP A 28 7.70 -11.98 7.75
C TRP A 28 8.06 -12.48 6.34
N LYS A 29 8.89 -11.76 5.57
CA LYS A 29 9.28 -12.11 4.19
C LYS A 29 8.05 -12.35 3.28
N THR A 30 7.16 -11.38 3.28
CA THR A 30 5.87 -11.42 2.55
C THR A 30 5.71 -10.33 1.49
N GLY A 31 6.77 -9.55 1.22
CA GLY A 31 6.71 -8.40 0.30
C GLY A 31 6.39 -8.77 -1.14
N ASP A 32 6.88 -9.93 -1.57
CA ASP A 32 6.62 -10.56 -2.86
C ASP A 32 5.28 -11.33 -2.92
N LYS A 33 4.56 -11.41 -1.79
CA LYS A 33 3.32 -12.18 -1.64
C LYS A 33 2.06 -11.33 -1.48
N VAL A 34 2.21 -10.01 -1.58
CA VAL A 34 1.12 -9.04 -1.60
C VAL A 34 1.18 -8.28 -2.93
N SER A 35 0.07 -7.69 -3.39
CA SER A 35 0.05 -7.03 -4.71
C SER A 35 0.86 -5.73 -4.73
N HIS A 36 0.85 -4.96 -3.63
CA HIS A 36 1.62 -3.73 -3.50
C HIS A 36 1.96 -3.38 -2.05
N VAL A 37 3.18 -2.87 -1.84
CA VAL A 37 3.63 -2.30 -0.56
C VAL A 37 3.88 -0.81 -0.75
N SER A 38 2.98 0.03 -0.24
CA SER A 38 3.19 1.48 -0.23
C SER A 38 4.17 1.88 0.88
N THR A 39 5.23 2.60 0.49
CA THR A 39 6.15 3.27 1.41
C THR A 39 5.75 4.72 1.69
N GLY A 40 4.69 5.22 1.06
CA GLY A 40 4.24 6.61 1.14
C GLY A 40 3.37 6.90 2.36
N GLY A 41 3.72 6.39 3.54
CA GLY A 41 2.96 6.45 4.81
C GLY A 41 1.78 7.42 4.85
N GLY A 42 2.03 8.68 5.20
CA GLY A 42 0.99 9.72 5.31
C GLY A 42 0.32 10.08 3.98
N ALA A 43 1.09 10.18 2.89
CA ALA A 43 0.54 10.51 1.57
C ALA A 43 -0.46 9.44 1.07
N SER A 44 -0.22 8.16 1.39
CA SER A 44 -1.15 7.07 1.06
C SER A 44 -2.42 7.12 1.88
N LEU A 45 -2.35 7.57 3.14
CA LEU A 45 -3.52 7.80 3.97
C LEU A 45 -4.33 8.99 3.45
N GLU A 46 -3.67 10.10 3.14
CA GLU A 46 -4.32 11.29 2.56
C GLU A 46 -5.02 10.97 1.23
N LEU A 47 -4.40 10.12 0.39
CA LEU A 47 -5.03 9.62 -0.82
C LEU A 47 -6.30 8.81 -0.53
N LEU A 48 -6.26 7.91 0.45
CA LEU A 48 -7.41 7.09 0.87
C LEU A 48 -8.50 7.91 1.55
N GLU A 49 -8.15 9.03 2.18
CA GLU A 49 -9.08 10.03 2.71
C GLU A 49 -9.76 10.86 1.60
N GLY A 50 -9.34 10.70 0.33
CA GLY A 50 -9.88 11.43 -0.81
C GLY A 50 -9.34 12.86 -0.94
N LYS A 51 -8.25 13.19 -0.25
CA LYS A 51 -7.61 14.50 -0.36
C LYS A 51 -6.87 14.63 -1.67
N VAL A 52 -6.82 15.86 -2.18
CA VAL A 52 -5.93 16.20 -3.29
C VAL A 52 -4.50 16.14 -2.78
N LEU A 53 -3.67 15.31 -3.42
CA LEU A 53 -2.24 15.29 -3.17
C LEU A 53 -1.58 16.36 -4.07
N PRO A 54 -1.04 17.46 -3.52
CA PRO A 54 -0.58 18.59 -4.35
C PRO A 54 0.50 18.22 -5.37
N GLY A 55 1.38 17.28 -5.02
CA GLY A 55 2.43 16.80 -5.95
C GLY A 55 1.90 15.96 -7.10
N VAL A 56 0.77 15.25 -6.91
CA VAL A 56 0.12 14.47 -7.98
C VAL A 56 -0.71 15.39 -8.86
N ASP A 57 -1.43 16.34 -8.25
CA ASP A 57 -2.23 17.34 -8.95
C ASP A 57 -1.37 18.21 -9.88
N ALA A 58 -0.22 18.68 -9.39
CA ALA A 58 0.74 19.46 -10.18
C ALA A 58 1.30 18.71 -11.41
N LEU A 59 1.19 17.38 -11.46
CA LEU A 59 1.64 16.52 -12.56
C LEU A 59 0.49 15.96 -13.40
N SER A 60 -0.75 16.20 -12.98
CA SER A 60 -1.93 15.68 -13.67
C SER A 60 -2.24 16.52 -14.91
N PRO A 61 -2.74 15.90 -16.01
CA PRO A 61 -3.18 16.65 -17.18
C PRO A 61 -4.27 17.66 -16.80
N ALA A 62 -4.22 18.84 -17.44
CA ALA A 62 -5.23 19.89 -17.29
C ALA A 62 -6.58 19.48 -17.87
#